data_AF-A0A8T4V409-F1
#
_entry.id   AF-A0A8T4V409-F1
#
_cell.length_a   1.000
_cell.length_b   1.000
_cell.length_c   1.000
_cell.angle_alpha   90.00
_cell.angle_beta   90.00
_cell.angle_gamma   90.00
#
_symmetry.space_group_name_H-M   'P 1'
#
loop_
_entity.id
_entity.type
_entity.pdbx_description
1 polymer ?
#
loop_
_entity_poly.entity_id
_entity_poly.type
_entity_poly.pdbx_seq_one_letter_code
_entity_poly.pdbx_strand_id
1 'polypeptide(L)'
;MIELGGSIFLENFDELDKGTLVVIKKIIGNYTRKISSSVVGYKKITVSIKEKSEFEIHVKVEADKSIESIAKNKNLFFALDRALAQVLE
;
A
#
# COMPACT_ATOMS: atom_id res chain seq x y z
N MET A 1 8.29 -3.66 10.27
CA MET A 1 7.17 -4.25 9.51
C MET A 1 5.92 -4.19 10.39
N ILE A 2 4.84 -3.56 9.90
CA ILE A 2 3.57 -3.42 10.62
C ILE A 2 2.56 -4.30 9.91
N GLU A 3 1.92 -5.20 10.67
CA GLU A 3 0.81 -6.00 10.19
C GLU A 3 -0.51 -5.33 10.60
N LEU A 4 -1.37 -5.11 9.61
CA LEU A 4 -2.69 -4.50 9.82
C LEU A 4 -3.78 -5.53 10.16
N GLY A 5 -3.40 -6.82 10.17
CA GLY A 5 -4.30 -7.96 10.27
C GLY A 5 -4.67 -8.53 8.88
N GLY A 6 -4.96 -9.83 8.85
CA GLY A 6 -5.26 -10.55 7.61
C GLY A 6 -4.05 -10.62 6.68
N SER A 7 -4.20 -10.09 5.46
CA SER A 7 -3.22 -10.21 4.38
C SER A 7 -2.55 -8.88 3.99
N ILE A 8 -2.45 -7.92 4.92
CA ILE A 8 -1.93 -6.56 4.68
C ILE A 8 -0.64 -6.34 5.45
N PHE A 9 0.43 -6.02 4.72
CA PHE A 9 1.77 -5.83 5.25
C PHE A 9 2.32 -4.45 4.91
N LEU A 10 2.83 -3.73 5.91
CA LEU A 10 3.45 -2.42 5.74
C LEU A 10 4.93 -2.45 6.12
N GLU A 11 5.80 -2.00 5.23
CA GLU A 11 7.25 -1.93 5.45
C GLU A 11 7.75 -0.48 5.45
N ASN A 12 8.61 -0.15 6.41
CA ASN A 12 9.21 1.19 6.60
C ASN A 12 8.21 2.32 6.96
N PHE A 13 7.09 1.97 7.59
CA PHE A 13 6.09 2.92 8.12
C PHE A 13 6.27 3.22 9.62
N ASP A 14 7.20 2.56 10.29
CA ASP A 14 7.42 2.58 11.75
C ASP A 14 7.91 3.92 12.30
N GLU A 15 8.54 4.75 11.49
CA GLU A 15 9.01 6.10 11.88
C GLU A 15 7.96 7.20 11.70
N LEU A 16 6.77 6.87 11.17
CA LEU A 16 5.69 7.86 10.97
C LEU A 16 4.93 8.10 12.27
N ASP A 17 4.43 9.32 12.44
CA ASP A 17 3.63 9.66 13.61
C ASP A 17 2.30 8.88 13.64
N LYS A 18 1.73 8.72 14.84
CA LYS A 18 0.51 7.94 15.04
C LYS A 18 -0.69 8.48 14.26
N GLY A 19 -0.80 9.79 14.06
CA GLY A 19 -1.88 10.41 13.30
C GLY A 19 -1.80 10.04 11.82
N THR A 20 -0.62 10.19 11.23
CA THR A 20 -0.32 9.79 9.86
C THR A 20 -0.58 8.30 9.65
N LEU A 21 -0.15 7.45 10.59
CA LEU A 21 -0.43 6.01 10.53
C LEU A 21 -1.92 5.69 10.52
N VAL A 22 -2.75 6.38 11.31
CA VAL A 22 -4.21 6.16 11.30
C VAL A 22 -4.80 6.43 9.91
N VAL A 23 -4.36 7.50 9.25
CA VAL A 23 -4.83 7.86 7.90
C VAL A 23 -4.38 6.81 6.88
N ILE A 24 -3.11 6.43 6.90
CA ILE A 24 -2.53 5.41 5.99
C ILE A 24 -3.28 4.08 6.11
N LYS A 25 -3.54 3.63 7.34
CA LYS A 25 -4.30 2.40 7.61
C LYS A 25 -5.70 2.45 6.99
N LYS A 26 -6.40 3.58 7.07
CA LYS A 26 -7.72 3.76 6.45
C LYS A 26 -7.66 3.70 4.92
N ILE A 27 -6.67 4.38 4.32
CA ILE A 27 -6.47 4.38 2.86
C ILE A 27 -6.21 2.95 2.38
N ILE A 28 -5.22 2.27 2.98
CA ILE A 28 -4.82 0.92 2.59
C ILE A 28 -5.95 -0.08 2.83
N GLY A 29 -6.68 0.02 3.94
CA GLY A 29 -7.84 -0.84 4.20
C GLY A 29 -8.94 -0.68 3.14
N ASN A 30 -9.23 0.55 2.73
CA ASN A 30 -10.22 0.82 1.68
C ASN A 30 -9.78 0.24 0.32
N TYR A 31 -8.54 0.44 -0.09
CA TYR A 31 -8.02 -0.12 -1.33
C TYR A 31 -7.90 -1.64 -1.29
N THR A 32 -7.42 -2.22 -0.19
CA THR A 32 -7.31 -3.67 -0.04
C THR A 32 -8.66 -4.34 -0.23
N ARG A 33 -9.74 -3.77 0.33
CA ARG A 33 -11.09 -4.30 0.13
C ARG A 33 -11.43 -4.39 -1.37
N LYS A 34 -11.16 -3.33 -2.15
CA LYS A 34 -11.40 -3.31 -3.59
C LYS A 34 -10.50 -4.27 -4.36
N ILE A 35 -9.20 -4.29 -4.05
CA ILE A 35 -8.21 -5.17 -4.68
C ILE A 35 -8.57 -6.64 -4.44
N SER A 36 -8.91 -6.99 -3.20
CA SER A 36 -9.28 -8.38 -2.84
C SER A 36 -10.55 -8.87 -3.54
N SER A 37 -11.47 -7.97 -3.91
CA SER A 37 -12.68 -8.32 -4.66
C SER A 37 -12.47 -8.36 -6.19
N SER A 38 -11.49 -7.62 -6.71
CA SER A 38 -11.26 -7.48 -8.16
C SER A 38 -10.14 -8.38 -8.68
N VAL A 39 -9.13 -8.69 -7.86
CA VAL A 39 -7.96 -9.49 -8.26
C VAL A 39 -8.21 -10.96 -7.94
N VAL A 40 -8.29 -11.78 -8.98
CA VAL A 40 -8.48 -13.24 -8.85
C VAL A 40 -7.27 -13.87 -8.16
N GLY A 41 -7.54 -14.72 -7.17
CA GLY A 41 -6.49 -15.44 -6.43
C GLY A 41 -5.71 -14.55 -5.46
N TYR A 42 -6.25 -13.39 -5.06
CA TYR A 42 -5.62 -12.51 -4.06
C TYR A 42 -5.19 -13.28 -2.80
N LYS A 43 -3.91 -13.14 -2.42
CA LYS A 43 -3.32 -13.74 -1.22
C LYS A 43 -2.94 -12.68 -0.20
N LYS A 44 -2.16 -11.69 -0.62
CA LYS A 44 -1.70 -10.59 0.24
C LYS A 44 -1.29 -9.34 -0.54
N ILE A 45 -1.25 -8.24 0.19
CA ILE A 45 -0.71 -6.95 -0.27
C ILE A 45 0.41 -6.49 0.67
N THR A 46 1.53 -6.11 0.08
CA THR A 46 2.65 -5.48 0.77
C THR A 46 2.81 -4.06 0.24
N VAL A 47 2.87 -3.10 1.15
CA VAL A 47 3.11 -1.69 0.84
C VAL A 47 4.40 -1.26 1.53
N SER A 48 5.33 -0.69 0.80
CA SER A 48 6.67 -0.35 1.31
C SER A 48 7.05 1.08 0.93
N ILE A 49 7.65 1.83 1.85
CA ILE A 49 8.32 3.10 1.53
C ILE A 49 9.77 2.80 1.17
N LYS A 50 10.18 3.07 -0.08
CA LYS A 50 11.57 2.90 -0.54
C LYS A 50 12.43 4.14 -0.31
N GLU A 51 11.86 5.31 -0.57
CA GLU A 51 12.56 6.59 -0.40
C GLU A 51 11.66 7.57 0.34
N LYS A 52 12.14 8.12 1.47
CA LYS A 52 11.36 9.02 2.34
C LYS A 52 11.39 10.48 1.88
N SER A 53 12.44 10.90 1.16
CA SER A 53 12.58 12.27 0.61
C SER A 53 11.50 12.60 -0.41
N GLU A 54 11.19 11.65 -1.29
CA GLU A 54 10.21 11.82 -2.37
C GLU A 54 8.99 10.91 -2.22
N PHE A 55 8.82 10.29 -1.04
CA PHE A 55 7.85 9.24 -0.73
C PHE A 55 7.62 8.29 -1.91
N GLU A 56 8.65 7.54 -2.28
CA GLU A 56 8.52 6.45 -3.23
C GLU A 56 7.82 5.27 -2.54
N ILE A 57 6.59 5.01 -2.97
CA ILE A 57 5.75 3.92 -2.46
C ILE A 57 5.75 2.79 -3.47
N HIS A 58 6.08 1.59 -2.98
CA HIS A 58 6.01 0.34 -3.72
C HIS A 58 4.83 -0.45 -3.18
N VAL A 59 3.98 -0.95 -4.06
CA VAL A 59 2.88 -1.85 -3.72
C VAL A 59 3.09 -3.14 -4.48
N LYS A 60 3.03 -4.25 -3.75
CA LYS A 60 3.09 -5.59 -4.31
C LYS A 60 1.86 -6.36 -3.87
N VAL A 61 1.09 -6.85 -4.84
CA VAL A 61 -0.04 -7.74 -4.60
C VAL A 61 0.35 -9.13 -5.08
N GLU A 62 0.41 -10.06 -4.14
CA GLU A 62 0.55 -11.48 -4.45
C GLU A 62 -0.85 -12.05 -4.70
N ALA A 63 -1.05 -12.51 -5.93
CA ALA A 63 -2.22 -13.21 -6.41
C ALA A 63 -1.79 -14.29 -7.42
N ASP A 64 -2.73 -14.91 -8.13
CA ASP A 64 -2.40 -15.87 -9.21
C ASP A 64 -1.48 -15.23 -10.25
N LYS A 65 -1.73 -13.97 -10.57
CA LYS A 65 -0.80 -13.08 -11.28
C LYS A 65 -0.36 -11.99 -10.31
N SER A 66 0.92 -11.97 -9.97
CA SER A 66 1.46 -10.91 -9.10
C SER A 66 1.41 -9.56 -9.83
N ILE A 67 1.00 -8.53 -9.10
CA ILE A 67 0.89 -7.14 -9.59
C ILE A 67 1.80 -6.28 -8.73
N GLU A 68 2.57 -5.41 -9.36
CA GLU A 68 3.44 -4.46 -8.68
C GLU A 68 3.19 -3.06 -9.26
N SER A 69 3.17 -2.05 -8.39
CA SER A 69 3.03 -0.65 -8.77
C SER A 69 3.95 0.22 -7.93
N ILE A 70 4.37 1.34 -8.52
CA ILE A 70 5.30 2.28 -7.92
C ILE A 70 4.83 3.69 -8.21
N ALA A 71 4.72 4.52 -7.17
CA ALA A 71 4.46 5.94 -7.32
C ALA A 71 5.36 6.76 -6.39
N LYS A 72 5.75 7.95 -6.86
CA LYS A 72 6.54 8.93 -6.10
C LYS A 72 5.79 10.24 -6.01
N ASN A 73 5.82 10.89 -4.85
CA ASN A 73 5.27 12.24 -4.68
C ASN A 73 5.80 12.88 -3.40
N LYS A 74 6.00 14.21 -3.40
CA LYS A 74 6.36 14.96 -2.18
C LYS A 74 5.31 14.84 -1.05
N ASN A 75 4.09 14.43 -1.38
CA ASN A 75 3.05 14.11 -0.41
C ASN A 75 2.83 12.59 -0.32
N LEU A 76 3.09 12.03 0.86
CA LEU A 76 2.94 10.62 1.18
C LEU A 76 1.55 10.06 0.84
N PHE A 77 0.48 10.78 1.17
CA PHE A 77 -0.88 10.30 0.94
C PHE A 77 -1.21 10.20 -0.56
N PHE A 78 -0.72 11.17 -1.34
CA PHE A 78 -0.87 11.14 -2.80
C PHE A 78 -0.03 10.04 -3.45
N ALA A 79 1.21 9.84 -3.00
CA ALA A 79 2.03 8.73 -3.50
C ALA A 79 1.38 7.38 -3.20
N LEU A 80 0.86 7.21 -1.99
CA LEU A 80 0.17 5.99 -1.56
C LEU A 80 -1.12 5.74 -2.34
N ASP A 81 -1.98 6.75 -2.45
CA ASP A 81 -3.24 6.65 -3.20
C ASP A 81 -2.97 6.29 -4.67
N ARG A 82 -2.00 6.95 -5.31
CA ARG A 82 -1.64 6.68 -6.70
C ARG A 82 -1.07 5.28 -6.90
N ALA A 83 -0.17 4.82 -6.03
CA ALA A 83 0.40 3.48 -6.14
C ALA A 83 -0.70 2.42 -5.98
N LEU A 84 -1.61 2.57 -5.01
CA LEU A 84 -2.71 1.64 -4.80
C LEU A 84 -3.73 1.67 -5.95
N ALA A 85 -4.02 2.85 -6.50
CA ALA A 85 -4.94 2.99 -7.63
C ALA A 85 -4.40 2.28 -8.88
N GLN A 86 -3.10 2.37 -9.17
CA GLN A 86 -2.46 1.68 -10.30
C GLN A 86 -2.58 0.16 -10.26
N VAL A 87 -2.82 -0.45 -9.09
CA VAL A 87 -3.07 -1.89 -8.98
C VAL A 87 -4.46 -2.27 -9.51
N LEU A 88 -5.39 -1.33 -9.53
CA LEU A 88 -6.78 -1.52 -9.97
C LEU A 88 -7.03 -1.05 -11.42
N GLU A 89 -6.04 -0.46 -12.07
CA GLU A 89 -6.07 -0.10 -13.49
C GLU A 89 -5.82 -1.34 -14.38
#